data_AF-A0A412GS80-F1
#
_entry.id   AF-A0A412GS80-F1
#
_cell.length_a   1.000
_cell.length_b   1.000
_cell.length_c   1.000
_cell.angle_alpha   90.00
_cell.angle_beta   90.00
_cell.angle_gamma   90.00
#
_symmetry.space_group_name_H-M   'P 1'
#
loop_
_entity.id
_entity.type
_entity.pdbx_description
1 polymer ?
#
loop_
_entity_poly.entity_id
_entity_poly.type
_entity_poly.pdbx_seq_one_letter_code
_entity_poly.pdbx_strand_id
1 'polypeptide(L)'
;MKKIKSFYYEIVISKIYMLEKYKREFDEGNIYNGIWGTLQTFVVYTVISFIFILIRIFGTLQNPLATGIGVVILCQIAVHLIMKKLKKSSYVQIVHEEYLKMNVEERKKHYKRGLWKVIPIFFYPIIIIAFLKLITVIF
;
A
#
# COMPACT_ATOMS: atom_id res chain seq x y z
N MET A 1 24.41 5.04 6.25
CA MET A 1 23.54 5.71 5.25
C MET A 1 22.33 6.29 5.95
N LYS A 2 22.17 7.63 6.00
CA LYS A 2 20.90 8.28 6.40
C LYS A 2 19.84 7.93 5.36
N LYS A 3 19.22 6.75 5.49
CA LYS A 3 18.17 6.28 4.60
C LYS A 3 16.98 7.21 4.80
N ILE A 4 16.56 7.90 3.74
CA ILE A 4 15.18 8.35 3.59
C ILE A 4 14.32 7.17 4.02
N LYS A 5 13.65 7.29 5.18
CA LYS A 5 12.86 6.19 5.75
C LYS A 5 11.73 5.91 4.77
N SER A 6 11.92 4.86 3.98
CA SER A 6 11.10 4.58 2.80
C SER A 6 9.64 4.38 3.19
N PHE A 7 8.74 4.46 2.22
CA PHE A 7 7.34 4.09 2.41
C PHE A 7 7.19 2.71 3.09
N TYR A 8 7.94 1.71 2.60
CA TYR A 8 7.97 0.35 3.14
C TYR A 8 8.49 0.28 4.58
N TYR A 9 9.50 1.09 4.93
CA TYR A 9 10.08 1.10 6.27
C TYR A 9 9.03 1.41 7.35
N GLU A 10 8.30 2.49 7.16
CA GLU A 10 7.27 2.94 8.11
C GLU A 10 6.11 1.94 8.19
N ILE A 11 5.77 1.27 7.09
CA ILE A 11 4.74 0.21 7.07
C ILE A 11 5.21 -1.01 7.85
N VAL A 12 6.45 -1.47 7.62
CA VAL A 12 7.00 -2.64 8.30
C VAL A 12 7.08 -2.38 9.81
N ILE A 13 7.64 -1.26 10.24
CA ILE A 13 7.68 -0.91 11.66
C ILE A 13 6.28 -0.83 12.26
N SER A 14 5.34 -0.17 11.57
CA SER A 14 3.97 -0.06 12.08
C SER A 14 3.31 -1.42 12.25
N LYS A 15 3.57 -2.40 11.38
CA LYS A 15 3.04 -3.76 11.52
C LYS A 15 3.74 -4.54 12.63
N ILE A 16 5.06 -4.44 12.76
CA ILE A 16 5.81 -5.06 13.87
C ILE A 16 5.31 -4.52 15.21
N TYR A 17 5.13 -3.20 15.32
CA TYR A 17 4.56 -2.57 16.51
C TYR A 17 3.16 -3.07 16.85
N MET A 18 2.32 -3.30 15.84
CA MET A 18 1.00 -3.89 16.05
C MET A 18 1.10 -5.31 16.59
N LEU A 19 1.99 -6.16 16.05
CA LEU A 19 2.21 -7.51 16.57
C LEU A 19 2.66 -7.48 18.04
N GLU A 20 3.63 -6.64 18.39
CA GLU A 20 4.08 -6.45 19.78
C GLU A 20 2.92 -5.99 20.68
N LYS A 21 2.15 -4.98 20.26
CA LYS A 21 1.00 -4.47 21.01
C LYS A 21 -0.06 -5.54 21.28
N TYR A 22 -0.28 -6.45 20.32
CA TYR A 22 -1.22 -7.57 20.47
C TYR A 22 -0.58 -8.84 21.06
N LYS A 23 0.65 -8.77 21.58
CA LYS A 23 1.41 -9.90 22.13
C LYS A 23 1.49 -11.09 21.17
N ARG A 24 1.59 -10.81 19.87
CA ARG A 24 1.78 -11.82 18.83
C ARG A 24 3.26 -11.98 18.55
N GLU A 25 3.68 -13.22 18.29
CA GLU A 25 5.03 -13.51 17.86
C GLU A 25 5.34 -12.83 16.53
N PHE A 26 6.60 -12.43 16.36
CA PHE A 26 7.08 -11.88 15.11
C PHE A 26 7.08 -12.97 14.04
N ASP A 27 6.22 -12.81 13.05
CA ASP A 27 6.15 -13.66 11.86
C ASP A 27 6.46 -12.81 10.62
N GLU A 28 7.62 -13.04 10.04
CA GLU A 28 8.07 -12.37 8.82
C GLU A 28 7.12 -12.60 7.64
N GLY A 29 6.54 -13.81 7.54
CA GLY A 29 5.56 -14.15 6.51
C GLY A 29 4.31 -13.28 6.62
N ASN A 30 3.79 -13.09 7.84
CA ASN A 30 2.65 -12.21 8.09
C ASN A 30 2.95 -10.74 7.73
N ILE A 31 4.17 -10.25 8.02
CA ILE A 31 4.57 -8.91 7.63
C ILE A 31 4.60 -8.77 6.10
N TYR A 32 5.21 -9.72 5.39
CA TYR A 32 5.24 -9.71 3.92
C TYR A 32 3.83 -9.82 3.32
N ASN A 33 2.96 -10.68 3.84
CA ASN A 33 1.56 -10.77 3.42
C ASN A 33 0.83 -9.44 3.65
N GLY A 34 1.14 -8.77 4.75
CA GLY A 34 0.65 -7.43 5.04
C GLY A 34 1.09 -6.37 4.03
N ILE A 35 2.35 -6.38 3.60
CA ILE A 35 2.85 -5.47 2.56
C ILE A 35 2.18 -5.80 1.22
N TRP A 36 2.13 -7.08 0.86
CA TRP A 36 1.46 -7.57 -0.35
C TRP A 36 0.01 -7.11 -0.43
N GLY A 37 -0.79 -7.35 0.61
CA GLY A 37 -2.18 -6.94 0.65
C GLY A 37 -2.37 -5.42 0.56
N THR A 38 -1.48 -4.64 1.18
CA THR A 38 -1.52 -3.16 1.08
C THR A 38 -1.26 -2.69 -0.35
N LEU A 39 -0.25 -3.25 -1.02
CA LEU A 39 0.08 -2.93 -2.41
C LEU A 39 -1.03 -3.38 -3.37
N GLN A 40 -1.59 -4.58 -3.14
CA GLN A 40 -2.65 -5.12 -3.98
C GLN A 40 -3.93 -4.28 -3.87
N THR A 41 -4.29 -3.85 -2.66
CA THR A 41 -5.43 -2.94 -2.44
C THR A 41 -5.24 -1.62 -3.17
N PHE A 42 -4.05 -1.01 -3.06
CA PHE A 42 -3.72 0.23 -3.77
C PHE A 42 -3.84 0.08 -5.29
N VAL A 43 -3.31 -1.01 -5.85
CA VAL A 43 -3.41 -1.33 -7.27
C VAL A 43 -4.86 -1.44 -7.70
N VAL A 44 -5.66 -2.29 -7.04
CA VAL A 44 -7.05 -2.55 -7.42
C VAL A 44 -7.86 -1.26 -7.44
N TYR A 45 -7.72 -0.43 -6.40
CA TYR A 45 -8.45 0.83 -6.34
C TYR A 45 -7.98 1.84 -7.40
N THR A 46 -6.68 1.91 -7.69
CA THR A 46 -6.15 2.77 -8.74
C THR A 46 -6.70 2.37 -10.11
N VAL A 47 -6.70 1.07 -10.43
CA VAL A 47 -7.19 0.57 -11.72
C VAL A 47 -8.68 0.83 -11.89
N ILE A 48 -9.49 0.51 -10.88
CA ILE A 48 -10.94 0.76 -10.92
C ILE A 48 -11.22 2.25 -11.11
N SER A 49 -10.52 3.11 -10.36
CA SER A 49 -10.67 4.56 -10.45
C SER A 49 -10.30 5.08 -11.83
N PHE A 50 -9.20 4.58 -12.41
CA PHE A 50 -8.73 4.99 -13.73
C PHE A 50 -9.68 4.57 -14.84
N ILE A 51 -10.18 3.33 -14.84
CA ILE A 51 -11.19 2.85 -15.79
C ILE A 51 -12.45 3.72 -15.72
N PHE A 52 -12.92 4.01 -14.50
CA PHE A 52 -14.12 4.82 -14.29
C PHE A 52 -13.94 6.24 -14.85
N ILE A 53 -12.80 6.88 -14.59
CA ILE A 53 -12.47 8.21 -15.13
C ILE A 53 -12.39 8.17 -16.66
N LEU A 54 -11.72 7.17 -17.24
CA LEU A 54 -11.60 7.03 -18.70
C LEU A 54 -12.97 6.90 -19.37
N ILE A 55 -13.85 6.06 -18.84
CA ILE A 55 -15.23 5.91 -19.35
C ILE A 55 -15.97 7.24 -19.27
N ARG A 56 -15.83 7.97 -18.16
CA ARG A 56 -16.55 9.24 -17.95
C ARG A 56 -16.06 10.38 -18.84
N ILE A 57 -14.75 10.49 -19.07
CA ILE A 57 -14.16 11.57 -19.90
C ILE A 57 -14.34 11.28 -21.38
N PHE A 58 -13.99 10.07 -21.83
CA PHE A 58 -13.92 9.77 -23.26
C PHE A 58 -15.23 9.21 -23.82
N GLY A 59 -16.24 8.94 -22.98
CA GLY A 59 -17.56 8.44 -23.38
C GLY A 59 -17.58 7.01 -23.95
N THR A 60 -16.44 6.52 -24.44
CA THR A 60 -16.25 5.19 -25.00
C THR A 60 -14.83 4.71 -24.71
N LEU A 61 -14.71 3.62 -23.95
CA LEU A 61 -13.50 2.79 -23.93
C LEU A 61 -13.79 1.61 -24.85
N GLN A 62 -13.03 1.46 -25.94
CA GLN A 62 -13.37 0.52 -27.02
C GLN A 62 -13.45 -0.95 -26.53
N ASN A 63 -12.82 -1.28 -25.40
CA ASN A 63 -12.93 -2.54 -24.66
C ASN A 63 -12.55 -2.38 -23.17
N PRO A 64 -13.44 -1.89 -22.29
CA PRO A 64 -13.10 -1.52 -20.92
C PRO A 64 -12.64 -2.70 -20.06
N LEU A 65 -13.19 -3.88 -20.31
CA LEU A 65 -12.81 -5.11 -19.62
C LEU A 65 -11.39 -5.55 -19.98
N ALA A 66 -11.05 -5.58 -21.27
CA ALA A 66 -9.72 -5.98 -21.72
C ALA A 66 -8.65 -5.00 -21.21
N THR A 67 -8.92 -3.69 -21.28
CA THR A 67 -8.04 -2.66 -20.72
C THR A 67 -7.86 -2.85 -19.22
N GLY A 68 -8.94 -3.06 -18.48
CA GLY A 68 -8.88 -3.27 -17.04
C GLY A 68 -8.07 -4.51 -16.65
N ILE A 69 -8.32 -5.64 -17.32
CA ILE A 69 -7.57 -6.89 -17.10
C ILE A 69 -6.08 -6.69 -17.40
N GLY A 70 -5.75 -6.04 -18.52
CA GLY A 70 -4.36 -5.76 -18.89
C GLY A 70 -3.61 -4.93 -17.83
N VAL A 71 -4.24 -3.86 -17.33
CA VAL A 71 -3.64 -3.03 -16.27
C VAL A 71 -3.51 -3.82 -14.96
N VAL A 72 -4.51 -4.62 -14.57
CA VAL A 72 -4.42 -5.48 -13.38
C VAL A 72 -3.22 -6.42 -13.49
N ILE A 73 -3.05 -7.11 -14.62
CA ILE A 73 -1.94 -8.05 -14.84
C ILE A 73 -0.58 -7.35 -14.70
N LEU A 74 -0.40 -6.20 -15.36
CA LEU A 74 0.85 -5.42 -15.27
C LEU A 74 1.15 -5.00 -13.83
N CYS A 75 0.13 -4.54 -13.10
CA CYS A 75 0.30 -4.19 -11.70
C CYS A 75 0.60 -5.41 -10.82
N GLN A 76 -0.02 -6.58 -11.05
CA GLN A 76 0.31 -7.81 -10.31
C GLN A 76 1.78 -8.21 -10.53
N ILE A 77 2.28 -8.10 -11.77
CA ILE A 77 3.70 -8.34 -12.08
C ILE A 77 4.59 -7.36 -11.30
N ALA A 78 4.25 -6.08 -11.30
CA ALA A 78 5.01 -5.05 -10.57
C ALA A 78 5.06 -5.34 -9.06
N VAL A 79 3.91 -5.65 -8.44
CA VAL A 79 3.84 -6.02 -7.01
C VAL A 79 4.67 -7.28 -6.75
N HIS A 80 4.59 -8.29 -7.62
CA HIS A 80 5.39 -9.51 -7.49
C HIS A 80 6.90 -9.22 -7.53
N LEU A 81 7.37 -8.39 -8.46
CA LEU A 81 8.79 -8.00 -8.54
C LEU A 81 9.26 -7.23 -7.31
N ILE A 82 8.42 -6.33 -6.78
CA ILE A 82 8.69 -5.59 -5.55
C ILE A 82 8.84 -6.58 -4.37
N MET A 83 7.89 -7.51 -4.21
CA MET A 83 7.97 -8.51 -3.13
C MET A 83 9.19 -9.40 -3.26
N LYS A 84 9.48 -9.87 -4.47
CA LYS A 84 10.67 -10.70 -4.74
C LYS A 84 11.94 -9.96 -4.33
N LYS A 85 12.03 -8.67 -4.65
CA LYS A 85 13.16 -7.82 -4.25
C LYS A 85 13.25 -7.67 -2.73
N LEU A 86 12.14 -7.37 -2.06
CA LEU A 86 12.09 -7.19 -0.60
C LEU A 86 12.44 -8.47 0.17
N LYS A 87 12.00 -9.64 -0.33
CA LYS A 87 12.33 -10.96 0.23
C LYS A 87 13.80 -11.29 0.00
N LYS A 88 14.32 -11.10 -1.22
CA LYS A 88 15.73 -11.36 -1.55
C LYS A 88 16.70 -10.54 -0.71
N SER A 89 16.32 -9.33 -0.31
CA SER A 89 17.15 -8.46 0.52
C SER A 89 16.95 -8.65 2.03
N SER A 90 16.22 -9.67 2.47
CA SER A 90 15.82 -9.88 3.88
C SER A 90 15.33 -8.59 4.55
N TYR A 91 14.55 -7.80 3.81
CA TYR A 91 14.24 -6.42 4.19
C TYR A 91 13.51 -6.35 5.53
N VAL A 92 12.56 -7.25 5.75
CA VAL A 92 11.73 -7.26 6.97
C VAL A 92 12.58 -7.61 8.19
N GLN A 93 13.46 -8.61 8.07
CA GLN A 93 14.40 -8.97 9.13
C GLN A 93 15.33 -7.80 9.52
N ILE A 94 15.92 -7.10 8.53
CA ILE A 94 16.77 -5.93 8.79
C ILE A 94 16.00 -4.84 9.54
N VAL A 95 14.75 -4.57 9.16
CA VAL A 95 13.92 -3.58 9.84
C VAL A 95 13.51 -4.05 11.24
N HIS A 96 13.29 -5.34 11.44
CA HIS A 96 13.01 -5.90 12.76
C HIS A 96 14.20 -5.76 13.71
N GLU A 97 15.42 -6.01 13.25
CA GLU A 97 16.63 -5.76 14.05
C GLU A 97 16.82 -4.29 14.39
N GLU A 98 16.52 -3.37 13.46
CA GLU A 98 16.49 -1.94 13.75
C GLU A 98 15.41 -1.59 14.78
N TYR A 99 14.23 -2.19 14.68
CA TYR A 99 13.10 -1.99 15.57
C TYR A 99 13.43 -2.36 17.03
N LEU A 100 14.09 -3.50 17.23
CA LEU A 100 14.49 -3.96 18.56
C LEU A 100 15.44 -2.99 19.26
N LYS A 101 16.25 -2.24 18.50
CA LYS A 101 17.18 -1.22 19.02
C LYS A 101 16.50 0.10 19.39
N MET A 102 15.25 0.32 18.98
CA MET A 102 14.51 1.57 19.24
C MET A 102 13.89 1.57 20.63
N ASN A 103 13.77 2.77 21.20
CA ASN A 103 12.98 2.98 22.41
C ASN A 103 11.46 3.00 22.11
N VAL A 104 10.64 2.90 23.16
CA VAL A 104 9.18 2.81 23.04
C VAL A 104 8.57 4.04 22.35
N GLU A 105 9.09 5.24 22.60
CA GLU A 105 8.55 6.48 22.02
C GLU A 105 8.88 6.61 20.52
N GLU A 106 10.07 6.19 20.11
CA GLU A 106 10.46 6.10 18.70
C GLU A 106 9.56 5.11 17.94
N ARG A 107 9.33 3.93 18.54
CA ARG A 107 8.45 2.91 17.96
C ARG A 107 7.02 3.44 17.78
N LYS A 108 6.45 4.12 18.79
CA LYS A 108 5.13 4.78 18.70
C LYS A 108 5.08 5.84 17.59
N LYS A 109 6.14 6.64 17.45
CA LYS A 109 6.23 7.66 16.39
C LYS A 109 6.23 7.04 15.01
N HIS A 110 6.99 5.98 14.80
CA HIS A 110 7.00 5.24 13.53
C HIS A 110 5.67 4.54 13.25
N TYR A 111 5.05 3.96 14.26
CA TYR A 111 3.70 3.41 14.15
C TYR A 111 2.69 4.46 13.65
N LYS A 112 2.64 5.64 14.28
CA LYS A 112 1.76 6.73 13.84
C LYS A 112 2.02 7.13 12.38
N ARG A 113 3.29 7.25 11.98
CA ARG A 113 3.69 7.60 10.60
C ARG A 113 3.30 6.53 9.59
N GLY A 114 3.52 5.25 9.91
CA GLY A 114 3.10 4.14 9.06
C GLY A 114 1.58 4.10 8.90
N LEU A 115 0.83 4.32 9.98
CA LEU A 115 -0.62 4.39 9.93
C LEU A 115 -1.10 5.54 9.03
N TRP A 116 -0.51 6.73 9.15
CA TRP A 116 -0.81 7.88 8.27
C TRP A 116 -0.48 7.64 6.80
N LYS A 117 0.44 6.73 6.47
CA LYS A 117 0.72 6.33 5.08
C LYS A 117 -0.29 5.32 4.54
N VAL A 118 -0.84 4.47 5.41
CA VAL A 118 -1.76 3.39 5.04
C VAL A 118 -3.22 3.87 4.99
N ILE A 119 -3.63 4.75 5.91
CA ILE A 119 -4.99 5.32 5.99
C ILE A 119 -5.46 5.87 4.62
N PRO A 120 -4.71 6.74 3.93
CA PRO A 120 -5.16 7.29 2.65
C PRO A 120 -5.44 6.22 1.58
N ILE A 121 -4.75 5.08 1.61
CA ILE A 121 -4.96 3.98 0.65
C ILE A 121 -6.33 3.35 0.84
N PHE A 122 -6.77 3.20 2.10
CA PHE A 122 -8.11 2.68 2.41
C PHE A 122 -9.22 3.67 2.09
N PHE A 123 -8.97 4.97 2.28
CA PHE A 123 -9.94 6.02 1.95
C PHE A 123 -9.93 6.42 0.47
N TYR A 124 -8.94 5.98 -0.31
CA TYR A 124 -8.78 6.33 -1.71
C TYR A 124 -10.05 6.11 -2.55
N PRO A 125 -10.80 4.98 -2.44
CA PRO A 125 -12.04 4.81 -3.19
C PRO A 125 -13.10 5.88 -2.86
N ILE A 126 -13.24 6.23 -1.59
CA ILE A 126 -14.23 7.21 -1.11
C ILE A 126 -13.85 8.61 -1.62
N ILE A 127 -12.56 8.95 -1.57
CA ILE A 127 -12.04 10.22 -2.08
C ILE A 127 -12.31 10.35 -3.58
N ILE A 128 -12.05 9.28 -4.34
CA ILE A 128 -12.30 9.25 -5.78
C ILE A 128 -13.80 9.43 -6.08
N ILE A 129 -14.68 8.71 -5.39
CA ILE A 129 -16.15 8.86 -5.56
C ILE A 129 -16.59 10.30 -5.25
N ALA A 130 -16.11 10.87 -4.15
CA ALA A 130 -16.44 12.24 -3.76
C ALA A 130 -15.98 13.26 -4.81
N PHE A 131 -14.76 13.11 -5.32
CA PHE A 131 -14.20 13.97 -6.36
C PHE A 131 -14.97 13.85 -7.69
N LEU A 132 -15.32 12.62 -8.09
CA LEU A 132 -16.14 12.37 -9.28
C LEU A 132 -17.53 13.00 -9.14
N LYS A 133 -18.17 12.86 -7.98
CA LYS A 133 -19.47 13.49 -7.70
C LYS A 133 -19.39 15.01 -7.79
N LEU A 134 -18.29 15.59 -7.30
CA LEU A 134 -18.03 17.02 -7.40
C LEU A 134 -17.90 17.47 -8.87
N ILE A 135 -17.14 16.74 -9.69
CA ILE A 135 -17.03 17.02 -11.13
C ILE A 135 -18.40 16.96 -11.80
N THR A 136 -19.23 15.95 -11.52
CA THR A 136 -20.58 15.82 -12.11
C THR A 136 -21.60 16.83 -11.62
N VAL A 137 -21.34 17.56 -10.54
CA VAL A 137 -22.20 18.68 -10.10
C VAL A 137 -21.76 19.98 -10.76
N ILE A 138 -20.48 20.09 -11.13
CA ILE A 138 -19.89 21.27 -11.76
C ILE A 138 -20.09 21.28 -13.30
N PHE A 139 -20.13 20.10 -13.92
CA PHE A 139 -20.37 19.89 -15.37
C PHE A 139 -21.74 19.26 -15.62
#